data_AF-A0A3D4B8A1-F1
#
_entry.id   AF-A0A3D4B8A1-F1
#
_cell.length_a   1.000
_cell.length_b   1.000
_cell.length_c   1.000
_cell.angle_alpha   90.00
_cell.angle_beta   90.00
_cell.angle_gamma   90.00
#
_symmetry.space_group_name_H-M   'P 1'
#
loop_
_entity.id
_entity.type
_entity.pdbx_description
1 polymer ?
#
loop_
_entity_poly.entity_id
_entity_poly.type
_entity_poly.pdbx_seq_one_letter_code
_entity_poly.pdbx_strand_id
1 'polypeptide(L)' 'MYRAKNTGRNKVCLAREEKMVTKTSHLTQEQLERLSKLAKAEGVGEAVILREALDDVLKKYDDRQFTADK' A
#
# COMPACT_ATOMS: atom_id res chain seq x y z
N MET A 1 -3.10 3.26 -15.38
CA MET A 1 -2.28 3.56 -16.58
C MET A 1 -0.99 4.36 -16.24
N TYR A 2 -0.31 4.09 -15.10
CA TYR A 2 0.75 5.00 -14.60
C TYR A 2 2.13 4.36 -14.33
N ARG A 3 2.27 3.02 -14.33
CA ARG A 3 3.57 2.35 -14.09
C ARG A 3 4.31 1.88 -15.35
N ALA A 4 3.66 1.90 -16.52
CA ALA A 4 4.28 1.42 -17.77
C ALA A 4 5.33 2.39 -18.36
N LYS A 5 5.39 3.64 -17.89
CA LYS A 5 6.28 4.66 -18.46
C LYS A 5 7.65 4.75 -17.79
N ASN A 6 7.85 4.13 -16.62
CA ASN A 6 9.06 4.33 -15.81
C ASN A 6 9.99 3.11 -15.73
N THR A 7 9.70 2.03 -16.44
CA THR A 7 10.56 0.85 -16.51
C THR A 7 10.73 0.45 -17.97
N GLY A 8 12.00 0.33 -18.38
CA GLY A 8 12.43 0.17 -19.76
C GLY A 8 11.65 -0.86 -20.57
N ARG A 9 11.56 -0.57 -21.87
CA ARG A 9 11.00 -1.39 -22.94
C ARG A 9 11.27 -2.89 -22.70
N ASN A 10 10.23 -3.69 -22.84
CA ASN A 10 10.24 -5.16 -22.91
C ASN A 10 10.07 -5.96 -21.60
N LYS A 11 9.10 -5.59 -20.75
CA LYS A 11 8.49 -6.53 -19.80
C LYS A 11 6.97 -6.49 -19.92
N VAL A 12 6.39 -7.62 -20.33
CA VAL A 12 4.95 -7.88 -20.17
C VAL A 12 4.73 -8.09 -18.68
N CYS A 13 4.33 -7.04 -17.97
CA CYS A 13 3.82 -7.19 -16.61
C CYS A 13 2.49 -7.94 -16.72
N LEU A 14 2.56 -9.26 -16.64
CA LEU A 14 1.41 -10.13 -16.44
C LEU A 14 0.62 -9.54 -15.26
N ALA A 15 -0.58 -9.05 -15.53
CA ALA A 15 -1.55 -8.67 -14.51
C ALA A 15 -1.93 -9.95 -13.75
N ARG A 16 -1.08 -10.32 -12.79
CA ARG A 16 -1.34 -11.40 -11.85
C ARG A 16 -2.58 -10.96 -11.09
N GLU A 17 -3.63 -11.78 -11.08
CA GLU A 17 -4.86 -11.47 -10.37
C GLU A 17 -4.53 -10.93 -8.98
N GLU A 18 -4.91 -9.67 -8.71
CA GLU A 18 -4.78 -9.04 -7.40
C GLU A 18 -5.82 -9.67 -6.47
N LYS A 19 -5.67 -10.97 -6.18
CA LYS A 19 -6.45 -11.63 -5.15
C LYS A 19 -6.04 -11.02 -3.83
N MET A 20 -7.02 -10.48 -3.11
CA MET A 20 -6.82 -10.03 -1.74
C MET A 20 -6.34 -11.22 -0.90
N VAL A 21 -5.13 -11.12 -0.35
CA VAL A 21 -4.55 -12.14 0.53
C VAL A 21 -4.63 -11.64 1.96
N THR A 22 -5.18 -12.45 2.85
CA THR A 22 -5.22 -12.15 4.29
C THR A 22 -3.80 -12.15 4.84
N LYS A 23 -3.40 -11.04 5.47
CA LYS A 23 -2.19 -10.98 6.30
C LYS A 23 -2.58 -10.88 7.76
N THR A 24 -2.08 -11.80 8.57
CA THR A 24 -2.17 -11.73 10.04
C THR A 24 -0.95 -10.98 10.55
N SER A 25 -1.16 -9.76 11.02
CA SER A 25 -0.11 -8.94 11.63
C SER A 25 -0.45 -8.70 13.10
N HIS A 26 0.56 -8.70 13.96
CA HIS A 26 0.38 -8.32 15.35
C HIS A 26 0.44 -6.80 15.47
N LEU A 27 -0.65 -6.20 15.94
CA LEU A 27 -0.79 -4.77 16.20
C LEU A 27 -1.01 -4.57 17.69
N THR A 28 -0.55 -3.44 18.24
CA THR A 28 -0.85 -3.11 19.63
C THR A 28 -2.31 -2.66 19.78
N GLN A 29 -2.86 -2.82 20.98
CA GLN A 29 -4.24 -2.43 21.26
C GLN A 29 -4.49 -0.93 20.98
N GLU A 30 -3.55 -0.06 21.37
CA GLU A 30 -3.66 1.38 21.10
C GLU A 30 -3.69 1.71 19.60
N GLN A 31 -2.96 0.96 18.77
CA GLN A 31 -2.96 1.15 17.31
C GLN A 31 -4.33 0.80 16.71
N LEU A 32 -4.95 -0.28 17.19
CA LEU A 32 -6.30 -0.68 16.76
C LEU A 32 -7.35 0.35 17.19
N GLU A 33 -7.26 0.88 18.41
CA GLU A 33 -8.20 1.91 18.88
C GLU A 33 -8.09 3.22 18.06
N ARG A 34 -6.87 3.63 17.72
CA ARG A 34 -6.64 4.80 16.85
C ARG A 34 -7.14 4.54 15.43
N LEU A 35 -6.91 3.34 14.89
CA LEU A 35 -7.40 2.94 13.57
C LEU A 35 -8.93 2.95 13.52
N SER A 36 -9.59 2.41 14.55
CA SER A 36 -11.05 2.37 14.62
C SER A 36 -11.67 3.77 14.74
N LYS A 37 -11.03 4.68 15.49
CA LYS A 37 -11.45 6.10 15.55
C LYS A 37 -11.32 6.78 14.18
N LEU A 38 -10.22 6.54 13.47
CA LEU A 38 -9.98 7.08 12.13
C LEU A 38 -10.98 6.53 11.11
N ALA A 39 -11.22 5.22 11.13
CA ALA A 39 -12.21 4.55 10.29
C ALA A 39 -13.62 5.14 10.48
N LYS A 40 -14.01 5.42 11.72
CA LYS A 40 -15.30 6.06 12.04
C LYS A 40 -15.38 7.51 11.55
N ALA A 41 -14.28 8.26 11.66
CA ALA A 41 -14.24 9.65 11.21
C ALA A 41 -14.36 9.78 9.68
N GLU A 42 -13.67 8.91 8.95
CA GLU A 42 -13.66 8.89 7.48
C GLU A 42 -14.83 8.08 6.87
N GLY A 43 -15.58 7.33 7.68
CA GLY A 43 -16.70 6.50 7.23
C GLY A 43 -16.29 5.30 6.37
N VAL A 44 -15.03 4.88 6.43
CA VAL A 44 -14.47 3.77 5.65
C VAL A 44 -14.06 2.61 6.55
N GLY A 45 -13.99 1.40 5.99
CA GLY A 45 -13.58 0.22 6.74
C GLY A 45 -12.10 0.26 7.13
N GLU A 46 -11.75 -0.29 8.29
CA GLU A 46 -10.37 -0.35 8.82
C GLU A 46 -9.39 -1.00 7.80
N ALA A 47 -9.85 -2.02 7.08
CA ALA A 47 -9.08 -2.70 6.03
C ALA A 47 -8.80 -1.83 4.79
N VAL A 48 -9.58 -0.77 4.56
CA VAL A 48 -9.33 0.20 3.47
C VAL A 48 -8.19 1.12 3.87
N ILE A 49 -8.25 1.69 5.07
CA ILE A 49 -7.21 2.56 5.63
C ILE A 49 -5.87 1.82 5.73
N LEU A 50 -5.88 0.55 6.17
CA LEU A 50 -4.65 -0.25 6.22
C LEU A 50 -4.02 -0.48 4.84
N ARG A 51 -4.83 -0.61 3.79
CA ARG A 51 -4.33 -0.74 2.41
C ARG A 51 -3.74 0.58 1.93
N GLU A 52 -4.44 1.68 2.14
CA GLU A 52 -3.95 3.01 1.78
C GLU A 52 -2.63 3.35 2.49
N ALA A 53 -2.56 3.11 3.80
CA ALA A 53 -1.35 3.32 4.57
C ALA A 53 -0.18 2.44 4.09
N LEU A 54 -0.45 1.19 3.68
CA LEU A 54 0.55 0.30 3.11
C LEU A 54 1.05 0.82 1.75
N ASP A 55 0.14 1.24 0.87
CA ASP A 55 0.49 1.78 -0.45
C ASP A 55 1.32 3.06 -0.31
N ASP A 56 0.96 3.94 0.63
CA ASP A 56 1.72 5.15 0.94
C ASP A 56 3.13 4.84 1.45
N VAL A 57 3.27 3.82 2.30
CA VAL A 57 4.57 3.37 2.77
C VAL A 57 5.39 2.81 1.61
N LEU A 58 4.83 1.90 0.82
CA LEU A 58 5.51 1.31 -0.34
C LEU A 58 5.95 2.38 -1.34
N LYS A 59 5.09 3.36 -1.63
CA LYS A 59 5.41 4.49 -2.50
C LYS A 59 6.60 5.29 -1.99
N LYS A 60 6.66 5.58 -0.67
CA LYS A 60 7.82 6.28 -0.06
C LYS A 60 9.13 5.52 -0.22
N TYR A 61 9.09 4.18 -0.19
CA TYR A 61 10.28 3.35 -0.39
C TYR A 61 10.66 3.20 -1.86
N ASP A 62 9.68 3.07 -2.76
CA ASP A 62 9.91 3.09 -4.21
C ASP A 62 10.57 4.42 -4.62
N ASP A 63 10.03 5.55 -4.16
CA ASP A 63 10.58 6.88 -4.45
C ASP A 63 12.01 7.05 -3.91
N ARG A 64 12.31 6.48 -2.72
CA ARG A 64 13.65 6.51 -2.13
C ARG A 64 14.65 5.64 -2.89
N GLN A 65 14.25 4.47 -3.40
CA GLN A 65 15.12 3.64 -4.22
C GLN A 65 15.42 4.30 -5.58
N PHE A 66 14.48 5.06 -6.15
CA PHE A 66 14.73 5.83 -7.38
C PHE A 66 15.73 6.99 -7.19
N THR A 67 15.87 7.55 -5.98
CA THR A 67 16.83 8.63 -5.70
C THR A 67 18.25 8.16 -5.43
N ALA A 68 18.47 6.87 -5.17
CA ALA A 68 19.79 6.32 -4.86
C ALA A 68 20.58 5.84 -6.10
N ASP A 69 19.93 5.74 -7.26
CA ASP A 69 20.49 5.25 -8.52
C ASP A 69 20.90 6.41 -9.48
N LYS A 70 21.19 7.61 -8.94
CA LYS A 70 21.56 8.81 -9.72
C LYS A 70 22.87 9.43 -9.24
#